data_AF-A3TMW0-F1
#
_entry.id   AF-A3TMW0-F1
#
_cell.length_a   1.000
_cell.length_b   1.000
_cell.length_c   1.000
_cell.angle_alpha   90.00
_cell.angle_beta   90.00
_cell.angle_gamma   90.00
#
_symmetry.space_group_name_H-M   'P 1'
#
loop_
_entity.id
_entity.type
_entity.pdbx_description
1 polymer ?
#
loop_
_entity_poly.entity_id
_entity_poly.type
_entity_poly.pdbx_seq_one_letter_code
_entity_poly.pdbx_strand_id
1 'polypeptide(L)' 'MDRAELKAEIDELMRQYHDGEIDGETYSRSMMELTASAQE' A
#
# COMPACT_ATOMS: atom_id res chain seq x y z
N MET A 1 -2.50 -5.56 12.32
CA MET A 1 -1.23 -4.92 11.91
C MET A 1 -0.87 -3.85 12.91
N ASP A 2 0.40 -3.74 13.27
CA ASP A 2 0.89 -2.57 13.98
C ASP A 2 1.06 -1.37 13.03
N ARG A 3 0.99 -0.15 13.57
CA ARG A 3 1.19 1.09 12.80
C ARG A 3 2.52 1.12 12.03
N ALA A 4 3.54 0.43 12.56
CA ALA A 4 4.85 0.32 11.91
C ALA A 4 4.80 -0.60 10.68
N GLU A 5 4.07 -1.71 10.74
CA GLU A 5 3.88 -2.64 9.62
C GLU A 5 3.07 -1.97 8.50
N LEU A 6 1.96 -1.32 8.88
CA LEU A 6 1.13 -0.55 7.94
C LEU A 6 1.94 0.52 7.20
N LYS A 7 2.85 1.21 7.90
CA LYS A 7 3.71 2.20 7.27
C LYS A 7 4.69 1.55 6.29
N ALA A 8 5.27 0.40 6.64
CA ALA A 8 6.23 -0.29 5.80
C ALA A 8 5.59 -0.76 4.47
N GLU A 9 4.38 -1.32 4.53
CA GLU A 9 3.65 -1.72 3.33
C GLU A 9 3.24 -0.52 2.46
N ILE A 10 2.81 0.59 3.06
CA ILE A 10 2.51 1.82 2.30
C ILE A 10 3.76 2.38 1.64
N ASP A 11 4.92 2.39 2.33
CA ASP A 11 6.19 2.87 1.77
C ASP A 11 6.63 1.99 0.58
N GLU A 12 6.48 0.67 0.69
CA GLU A 12 6.81 -0.27 -0.38
C GLU A 12 5.87 -0.10 -1.59
N LEU A 13 4.58 0.08 -1.35
CA LEU A 13 3.58 0.31 -2.40
C LEU A 13 3.85 1.63 -3.15
N MET A 14 4.20 2.69 -2.42
CA MET A 14 4.62 3.98 -2.99
C MET A 14 5.88 3.85 -3.84
N ARG A 15 6.85 3.04 -3.39
CA ARG A 15 8.07 2.78 -4.15
C ARG A 15 7.77 2.06 -5.45
N GLN A 16 6.97 0.99 -5.43
CA GLN A 16 6.57 0.26 -6.64
C GLN A 16 5.84 1.17 -7.63
N TYR A 17 5.00 2.08 -7.14
CA TYR A 17 4.32 3.06 -7.99
C TYR A 17 5.31 4.06 -8.60
N HIS A 18 6.28 4.53 -7.82
CA HIS A 18 7.30 5.48 -8.28
C HIS A 18 8.27 4.86 -9.30
N ASP A 19 8.70 3.62 -9.05
CA ASP A 19 9.58 2.85 -9.93
C ASP A 19 8.84 2.36 -11.19
N GLY A 20 7.51 2.56 -11.25
CA GLY A 20 6.65 2.18 -12.38
C GLY A 20 6.38 0.68 -12.46
N GLU A 21 6.65 -0.06 -11.38
CA GLU A 21 6.39 -1.50 -11.27
C GLU A 21 4.89 -1.78 -11.19
N ILE A 22 4.12 -0.85 -10.61
CA ILE A 22 2.66 -0.89 -10.56
C ILE A 22 2.06 0.37 -11.16
N ASP A 23 0.95 0.20 -11.87
CA ASP A 23 0.13 1.30 -12.35
C ASP A 23 -0.72 1.92 -11.22
N GLY A 24 -1.25 3.12 -11.48
CA GLY A 24 -2.05 3.85 -10.50
C GLY A 24 -3.35 3.13 -10.11
N GLU A 25 -3.89 2.27 -10.98
CA GLU A 25 -5.06 1.45 -10.66
C GLU A 25 -4.70 0.38 -9.62
N THR A 26 -3.58 -0.32 -9.84
CA THR A 26 -3.03 -1.31 -8.92
C THR A 26 -2.69 -0.68 -7.56
N TYR A 27 -2.01 0.47 -7.55
CA TYR A 27 -1.73 1.22 -6.31
C TYR A 27 -3.01 1.58 -5.54
N SER A 28 -4.02 2.11 -6.23
CA SER A 28 -5.30 2.51 -5.63
C SER A 28 -6.04 1.32 -4.99
N ARG A 29 -6.05 0.17 -5.69
CA ARG A 29 -6.66 -1.07 -5.19
C ARG A 29 -5.92 -1.61 -3.95
N SER A 30 -4.61 -1.72 -4.01
CA SER A 30 -3.81 -2.20 -2.88
C SER A 30 -3.90 -1.28 -1.67
N MET A 31 -3.96 0.04 -1.86
CA MET A 31 -4.22 0.99 -0.77
C MET A 31 -5.58 0.75 -0.11
N MET A 32 -6.62 0.44 -0.88
CA MET A 32 -7.95 0.15 -0.34
C MET A 32 -7.93 -1.13 0.51
N GLU A 33 -7.27 -2.19 0.03
CA GLU A 33 -7.11 -3.46 0.76
C GLU A 33 -6.30 -3.27 2.05
N LEU A 34 -5.17 -2.55 1.99
CA LEU A 34 -4.34 -2.20 3.15
C LEU A 34 -5.11 -1.43 4.23
N THR A 35 -5.92 -0.45 3.81
CA THR A 35 -6.69 0.37 4.75
C THR A 35 -7.83 -0.43 5.38
N ALA A 36 -8.44 -1.36 4.65
CA ALA A 36 -9.46 -2.27 5.17
C ALA A 36 -8.87 -3.25 6.19
N SER A 37 -7.73 -3.88 5.89
CA SER A 37 -7.04 -4.80 6.81
C SER A 37 -6.51 -4.13 8.07
N ALA A 38 -6.25 -2.82 8.04
CA ALA A 38 -5.82 -2.05 9.20
C ALA A 38 -6.99 -1.58 10.09
N GLN A 39 -8.24 -1.68 9.63
CA GLN A 39 -9.44 -1.34 10.41
C GLN A 39 -10.01 -2.53 11.20
N GLU A 40 -9.54 -3.75 10.94
CA GLU A 40 -9.96 -4.99 11.63
C GLU A 40 -9.14 -5.30 12.89
#